data_AF-A0A972RQB5-F1
#
_entry.id   AF-A0A972RQB5-F1
#
_cell.length_a   1.000
_cell.length_b   1.000
_cell.length_c   1.000
_cell.angle_alpha   90.00
_cell.angle_beta   90.00
_cell.angle_gamma   90.00
#
_symmetry.space_group_name_H-M   'P 1'
#
loop_
_entity.id
_entity.type
_entity.pdbx_description
1 polymer ?
#
loop_
_entity_poly.entity_id
_entity_poly.type
_entity_poly.pdbx_seq_one_letter_code
_entity_poly.pdbx_strand_id
1 'polypeptide(L)'
;MSNNIHRDLALGIHRAYKGKVSITPKIPHITYEDFAYLYTPYVADACRTIANDKSEKYNLTSVGNTIAIVTNGSRILGLGNIGPEAGHPVMEGKSLLFKVLGGVDAYPLSINAPSYKEIVAFVNALKPSVSGINLEDISQPDAFLAWQALQNIDIPVFHDDMEGTAIVLMAGLINASRVVGKTIEKMKVVFVGSGSAGLGFALLWSDMNLPTENIIFIDRKGVISLDRSDIRENPVKSQIANLSSGQGHTLDEVVDGADAIIGASSPGAIRLEHIKKMADKPIVFAVSNPVPEIYPEDAIKAGAYITATGRSDFSNQLNNSLVFPSLFRGTLSARANKITASMKKEAVYALADEVKKPRPDRIIPR
;
A
#
# COMPACT_ATOMS: atom_id res chain seq x y z
N MET A 1 7.56 -3.27 30.89
CA MET A 1 6.70 -4.43 31.24
C MET A 1 5.55 -4.62 30.25
N SER A 2 4.84 -3.57 29.81
CA SER A 2 3.73 -3.66 28.84
C SER A 2 4.12 -4.27 27.47
N ASN A 3 5.29 -3.90 26.91
CA ASN A 3 5.73 -4.42 25.60
C ASN A 3 5.93 -5.94 25.56
N ASN A 4 6.28 -6.58 26.69
CA ASN A 4 6.42 -8.03 26.74
C ASN A 4 5.06 -8.73 26.70
N ILE A 5 4.03 -8.16 27.35
CA ILE A 5 2.67 -8.73 27.33
C ILE A 5 2.10 -8.73 25.91
N HIS A 6 2.23 -7.63 25.17
CA HIS A 6 1.73 -7.57 23.78
C HIS A 6 2.47 -8.53 22.85
N ARG A 7 3.79 -8.68 23.03
CA ARG A 7 4.60 -9.66 22.30
C ARG A 7 4.13 -11.09 22.59
N ASP A 8 3.99 -11.44 23.87
CA ASP A 8 3.60 -12.77 24.29
C ASP A 8 2.18 -13.11 23.83
N LEU A 9 1.27 -12.13 23.85
CA LEU A 9 -0.07 -12.27 23.30
C LEU A 9 -0.04 -12.52 21.79
N ALA A 10 0.70 -11.72 21.03
CA ALA A 10 0.82 -11.89 19.58
C ALA A 10 1.37 -13.27 19.21
N LEU A 11 2.45 -13.71 19.87
CA LEU A 11 3.03 -15.05 19.65
C LEU A 11 2.09 -16.17 20.12
N GLY A 12 1.40 -15.97 21.23
CA GLY A 12 0.42 -16.91 21.79
C GLY A 12 -0.71 -17.20 20.80
N ILE A 13 -1.28 -16.15 20.20
CA ILE A 13 -2.34 -16.28 19.18
C ILE A 13 -1.82 -17.09 17.98
N HIS A 14 -0.68 -16.73 17.40
CA HIS A 14 -0.14 -17.43 16.23
C HIS A 14 0.15 -18.92 16.51
N ARG A 15 0.67 -19.24 17.71
CA ARG A 15 0.96 -20.63 18.12
C ARG A 15 -0.31 -21.44 18.35
N ALA A 16 -1.31 -20.85 19.02
CA ALA A 16 -2.57 -21.54 19.35
C ALA A 16 -3.33 -21.97 18.08
N TYR A 17 -3.35 -21.12 17.05
CA TYR A 17 -4.06 -21.38 15.80
C TYR A 17 -3.19 -21.90 14.65
N LYS A 18 -1.87 -22.03 14.87
CA LYS A 18 -0.87 -22.41 13.84
C LYS A 18 -0.96 -21.55 12.57
N GLY A 19 -1.07 -20.23 12.76
CA GLY A 19 -1.35 -19.28 11.67
C GLY A 19 -2.65 -18.52 11.91
N LYS A 20 -3.11 -17.78 10.90
CA LYS A 20 -4.29 -16.89 10.98
C LYS A 20 -5.38 -17.20 9.97
N VAL A 21 -5.09 -18.02 8.97
CA VAL A 21 -5.99 -18.33 7.85
C VAL A 21 -6.10 -19.82 7.63
N SER A 22 -7.24 -20.28 7.12
CA SER A 22 -7.49 -21.67 6.77
C SER A 22 -8.37 -21.76 5.53
N ILE A 23 -8.39 -22.92 4.88
CA ILE A 23 -9.31 -23.20 3.76
C ILE A 23 -10.55 -23.88 4.33
N THR A 24 -11.74 -23.42 3.94
CA THR A 24 -13.02 -24.03 4.29
C THR A 24 -13.87 -24.17 3.03
N PRO A 25 -14.61 -25.28 2.85
CA PRO A 25 -15.55 -25.42 1.73
C PRO A 25 -16.58 -24.29 1.70
N LYS A 26 -16.94 -23.81 0.51
CA LYS A 26 -17.98 -22.78 0.33
C LYS A 26 -19.41 -23.33 0.39
N ILE A 27 -19.56 -24.64 0.16
CA ILE A 27 -20.86 -25.32 0.11
C ILE A 27 -21.22 -25.77 1.52
N PRO A 28 -22.35 -25.30 2.08
CA PRO A 28 -22.82 -25.77 3.38
C PRO A 28 -23.38 -27.20 3.25
N HIS A 29 -23.18 -28.03 4.27
CA HIS A 29 -23.81 -29.35 4.41
C HIS A 29 -23.58 -30.31 3.22
N ILE A 30 -22.33 -30.66 2.94
CA ILE A 30 -21.97 -31.65 1.92
C ILE A 30 -22.41 -33.05 2.35
N THR A 31 -23.20 -33.72 1.51
CA THR A 31 -23.61 -35.13 1.65
C THR A 31 -22.65 -36.07 0.88
N TYR A 32 -22.82 -37.38 1.04
CA TYR A 32 -21.99 -38.35 0.31
C TYR A 32 -22.26 -38.29 -1.20
N GLU A 33 -23.52 -38.13 -1.58
CA GLU A 33 -23.99 -38.06 -2.97
C GLU A 33 -23.41 -36.82 -3.69
N ASP A 34 -23.22 -35.72 -2.97
CA ASP A 34 -22.65 -34.49 -3.53
C ASP A 34 -21.22 -34.69 -4.07
N PHE A 35 -20.44 -35.64 -3.52
CA PHE A 35 -19.07 -35.88 -4.00
C PHE A 35 -19.02 -36.31 -5.46
N ALA A 36 -20.07 -36.93 -6.00
CA ALA A 36 -20.11 -37.27 -7.42
C ALA A 36 -20.11 -36.01 -8.32
N TYR A 37 -20.66 -34.90 -7.82
CA TYR A 37 -20.75 -33.61 -8.53
C TYR A 37 -19.61 -32.66 -8.20
N LEU A 38 -19.17 -32.64 -6.95
CA LEU A 38 -18.03 -31.82 -6.49
C LEU A 38 -16.68 -32.42 -6.88
N TYR A 39 -16.67 -33.71 -7.22
CA TYR A 39 -15.51 -34.44 -7.67
C TYR A 39 -15.88 -35.44 -8.79
N THR A 40 -15.17 -36.55 -8.88
CA THR A 40 -15.40 -37.52 -9.95
C THR A 40 -16.74 -38.24 -9.79
N PRO A 41 -17.45 -38.50 -10.90
CA PRO A 41 -17.04 -38.25 -12.29
C PRO A 41 -17.47 -36.88 -12.86
N TYR A 42 -18.44 -36.19 -12.26
CA TYR A 42 -19.13 -35.08 -12.95
C TYR A 42 -18.40 -33.73 -12.89
N VAL A 43 -17.39 -33.57 -12.03
CA VAL A 43 -16.48 -32.40 -12.07
C VAL A 43 -15.82 -32.23 -13.46
N ALA A 44 -15.71 -33.32 -14.23
CA ALA A 44 -15.20 -33.29 -15.59
C ALA A 44 -16.01 -32.35 -16.52
N ASP A 45 -17.30 -32.14 -16.26
CA ASP A 45 -18.12 -31.26 -17.09
C ASP A 45 -17.76 -29.78 -16.88
N ALA A 46 -17.46 -29.38 -15.64
CA ALA A 46 -16.90 -28.05 -15.37
C ALA A 46 -15.55 -27.86 -16.09
N CYS A 47 -14.68 -28.87 -16.07
CA CYS A 47 -13.41 -28.84 -16.80
C CYS A 47 -13.60 -28.70 -18.31
N ARG A 48 -14.52 -29.47 -18.92
CA ARG A 48 -14.82 -29.37 -20.36
C ARG A 48 -15.41 -28.01 -20.73
N THR A 49 -16.29 -27.46 -19.91
CA THR A 49 -16.85 -26.12 -20.10
C THR A 49 -15.75 -25.06 -20.10
N ILE A 50 -14.83 -25.09 -19.14
CA ILE A 50 -13.71 -24.15 -19.09
C ILE A 50 -12.72 -24.36 -20.25
N ALA A 51 -12.53 -25.60 -20.70
CA ALA A 51 -11.69 -25.90 -21.86
C ALA A 51 -12.26 -25.29 -23.15
N ASN A 52 -13.59 -25.25 -23.30
CA ASN A 52 -14.28 -24.63 -24.42
C ASN A 52 -14.36 -23.09 -24.31
N ASP A 53 -14.59 -22.56 -23.10
CA ASP A 53 -14.57 -21.13 -22.81
C ASP A 53 -13.79 -20.85 -21.51
N LYS A 54 -12.58 -20.30 -21.65
CA LYS A 54 -11.71 -19.97 -20.50
C LYS A 54 -12.31 -18.93 -19.56
N SER A 55 -13.28 -18.13 -20.01
CA SER A 55 -13.93 -17.11 -19.17
C SER A 55 -14.81 -17.73 -18.10
N GLU A 56 -15.32 -18.94 -18.33
CA GLU A 56 -16.15 -19.68 -17.37
C GLU A 56 -15.41 -20.04 -16.09
N LYS A 57 -14.06 -19.97 -16.06
CA LYS A 57 -13.29 -20.11 -14.82
C LYS A 57 -13.73 -19.14 -13.73
N TYR A 58 -14.21 -17.95 -14.09
CA TYR A 58 -14.69 -16.94 -13.14
C TYR A 58 -16.05 -17.30 -12.52
N ASN A 59 -16.83 -18.17 -13.17
CA ASN A 59 -18.16 -18.58 -12.74
C ASN A 59 -18.14 -19.97 -12.08
N LEU A 60 -17.32 -20.88 -12.61
CA LEU A 60 -17.29 -22.30 -12.22
C LEU A 60 -16.20 -22.64 -11.20
N THR A 61 -15.39 -21.65 -10.79
CA THR A 61 -14.32 -21.87 -9.81
C THR A 61 -14.23 -20.70 -8.82
N SER A 62 -13.40 -20.84 -7.78
CA SER A 62 -13.13 -19.74 -6.84
C SER A 62 -12.40 -18.56 -7.48
N VAL A 63 -11.81 -18.72 -8.68
CA VAL A 63 -10.96 -17.71 -9.34
C VAL A 63 -11.64 -16.35 -9.40
N GLY A 64 -12.96 -16.26 -9.61
CA GLY A 64 -13.69 -14.98 -9.65
C GLY A 64 -13.61 -14.11 -8.38
N ASN A 65 -13.20 -14.68 -7.25
CA ASN A 65 -13.05 -13.97 -5.98
C ASN A 65 -11.66 -14.16 -5.35
N THR A 66 -10.72 -14.77 -6.07
CA THR A 66 -9.44 -15.20 -5.51
C THR A 66 -8.29 -14.34 -6.01
N ILE A 67 -7.52 -13.75 -5.08
CA ILE A 67 -6.26 -13.07 -5.42
C ILE A 67 -5.06 -13.77 -4.77
N ALA A 68 -3.86 -13.43 -5.22
CA ALA A 68 -2.63 -13.79 -4.54
C ALA A 68 -1.92 -12.56 -3.95
N ILE A 69 -1.48 -12.69 -2.71
CA ILE A 69 -0.55 -11.75 -2.07
C ILE A 69 0.85 -12.32 -2.26
N VAL A 70 1.66 -11.66 -3.08
CA VAL A 70 2.98 -12.17 -3.48
C VAL A 70 4.08 -11.33 -2.84
N THR A 71 4.95 -11.99 -2.09
CA THR A 71 6.17 -11.40 -1.50
C THR A 71 7.34 -12.34 -1.68
N ASN A 72 8.56 -11.81 -1.74
CA ASN A 72 9.78 -12.60 -1.59
C ASN A 72 10.45 -12.41 -0.21
N GLY A 73 9.82 -11.66 0.70
CA GLY A 73 10.34 -11.42 2.05
C GLY A 73 11.54 -10.48 2.14
N SER A 74 11.86 -9.78 1.06
CA SER A 74 13.05 -8.91 0.99
C SER A 74 12.89 -7.56 1.70
N ARG A 75 11.66 -7.14 2.02
CA ARG A 75 11.40 -5.87 2.73
C ARG A 75 10.20 -5.95 3.67
N ILE A 76 10.17 -6.95 4.57
CA ILE A 76 9.06 -7.12 5.51
C ILE A 76 9.02 -5.98 6.52
N LEU A 77 7.99 -5.13 6.44
CA LEU A 77 7.78 -4.00 7.36
C LEU A 77 9.07 -3.15 7.52
N GLY A 78 9.39 -2.76 8.76
CA GLY A 78 10.65 -2.14 9.14
C GLY A 78 11.80 -3.13 9.42
N LEU A 79 11.57 -4.45 9.26
CA LEU A 79 12.55 -5.49 9.60
C LEU A 79 13.57 -5.74 8.49
N GLY A 80 13.24 -5.36 7.25
CA GLY A 80 14.11 -5.53 6.09
C GLY A 80 14.03 -6.93 5.50
N ASN A 81 15.14 -7.41 4.96
CA ASN A 81 15.21 -8.73 4.34
C ASN A 81 15.37 -9.81 5.41
N ILE A 82 14.28 -10.50 5.71
CA ILE A 82 14.24 -11.60 6.69
C ILE A 82 13.84 -12.94 6.04
N GLY A 83 13.69 -12.95 4.70
CA GLY A 83 13.32 -14.12 3.93
C GLY A 83 11.81 -14.39 3.86
N PRO A 84 11.38 -15.21 2.88
CA PRO A 84 9.97 -15.46 2.59
C PRO A 84 9.23 -16.14 3.76
N GLU A 85 9.87 -17.07 4.47
CA GLU A 85 9.27 -17.78 5.60
C GLU A 85 8.95 -16.84 6.77
N ALA A 86 9.88 -15.96 7.12
CA ALA A 86 9.70 -15.02 8.22
C ALA A 86 8.71 -13.90 7.87
N GLY A 87 8.52 -13.62 6.58
CA GLY A 87 7.50 -12.70 6.07
C GLY A 87 6.08 -13.27 6.00
N HIS A 88 5.93 -14.59 5.94
CA HIS A 88 4.64 -15.27 5.78
C HIS A 88 3.57 -14.86 6.81
N PRO A 89 3.90 -14.65 8.11
CA PRO A 89 2.91 -14.18 9.07
C PRO A 89 2.28 -12.83 8.72
N VAL A 90 3.01 -11.91 8.05
CA VAL A 90 2.46 -10.64 7.58
C VAL A 90 1.50 -10.87 6.42
N MET A 91 1.87 -11.75 5.48
CA MET A 91 1.02 -12.10 4.34
C MET A 91 -0.31 -12.73 4.75
N GLU A 92 -0.28 -13.67 5.71
CA GLU A 92 -1.53 -14.21 6.28
C GLU A 92 -2.39 -13.12 6.96
N GLY A 93 -1.75 -12.13 7.59
CA GLY A 93 -2.45 -11.01 8.21
C GLY A 93 -3.18 -10.18 7.17
N LYS A 94 -2.55 -9.94 6.02
CA LYS A 94 -3.22 -9.28 4.89
C LYS A 94 -4.32 -10.14 4.28
N SER A 95 -4.11 -11.45 4.15
CA SER A 95 -5.17 -12.38 3.71
C SER A 95 -6.42 -12.30 4.60
N LEU A 96 -6.22 -12.25 5.92
CA LEU A 96 -7.30 -12.04 6.88
C LEU A 96 -8.02 -10.71 6.64
N LEU A 97 -7.29 -9.61 6.43
CA LEU A 97 -7.88 -8.29 6.16
C LEU A 97 -8.65 -8.25 4.83
N PHE A 98 -8.11 -8.83 3.76
CA PHE A 98 -8.83 -8.99 2.49
C PHE A 98 -10.16 -9.73 2.68
N LYS A 99 -10.16 -10.79 3.49
CA LYS A 99 -11.36 -11.59 3.75
C LYS A 99 -12.38 -10.84 4.60
N VAL A 100 -11.95 -10.27 5.72
CA VAL A 100 -12.84 -9.63 6.71
C VAL A 100 -13.40 -8.30 6.21
N LEU A 101 -12.57 -7.48 5.56
CA LEU A 101 -12.95 -6.13 5.15
C LEU A 101 -13.46 -6.08 3.71
N GLY A 102 -12.91 -6.91 2.82
CA GLY A 102 -13.22 -6.89 1.39
C GLY A 102 -14.06 -8.07 0.91
N GLY A 103 -14.26 -9.13 1.71
CA GLY A 103 -14.88 -10.37 1.26
C GLY A 103 -14.08 -11.09 0.16
N VAL A 104 -12.79 -10.80 0.03
CA VAL A 104 -11.90 -11.33 -1.01
C VAL A 104 -11.14 -12.55 -0.47
N ASP A 105 -11.07 -13.63 -1.25
CA ASP A 105 -10.30 -14.82 -0.90
C ASP A 105 -8.83 -14.63 -1.31
N ALA A 106 -7.97 -14.20 -0.40
CA ALA A 106 -6.58 -13.87 -0.73
C ALA A 106 -5.60 -14.94 -0.23
N TYR A 107 -4.81 -15.53 -1.14
CA TYR A 107 -3.79 -16.51 -0.78
C TYR A 107 -2.44 -15.85 -0.44
N PRO A 108 -1.84 -16.12 0.73
CA PRO A 108 -0.52 -15.61 1.08
C PRO A 108 0.57 -16.46 0.41
N LEU A 109 1.28 -15.91 -0.56
CA LEU A 109 2.33 -16.59 -1.32
C LEU A 109 3.69 -15.92 -1.08
N SER A 110 4.39 -16.41 -0.06
CA SER A 110 5.80 -16.09 0.16
C SER A 110 6.68 -16.97 -0.73
N ILE A 111 7.38 -16.39 -1.69
CA ILE A 111 8.13 -17.12 -2.72
C ILE A 111 9.64 -16.92 -2.60
N ASN A 112 10.40 -17.98 -2.87
CA ASN A 112 11.85 -17.88 -3.01
C ASN A 112 12.23 -17.42 -4.42
N ALA A 113 11.96 -16.14 -4.71
CA ALA A 113 12.24 -15.48 -5.98
C ALA A 113 13.03 -14.17 -5.71
N PRO A 114 14.36 -14.21 -5.72
CA PRO A 114 15.19 -13.07 -5.32
C PRO A 114 15.17 -11.91 -6.31
N SER A 115 14.85 -12.13 -7.59
CA SER A 115 14.87 -11.09 -8.63
C SER A 115 13.47 -10.75 -9.19
N TYR A 116 13.29 -9.54 -9.71
CA TYR A 116 12.03 -9.14 -10.35
C TYR A 116 11.63 -10.08 -11.51
N LYS A 117 12.61 -10.62 -12.25
CA LYS A 117 12.34 -11.53 -13.38
C LYS A 117 11.72 -12.84 -12.89
N GLU A 118 12.20 -13.37 -11.78
CA GLU A 118 11.67 -14.58 -11.16
C GLU A 118 10.28 -14.34 -10.56
N ILE A 119 10.06 -13.18 -9.93
CA ILE A 119 8.73 -12.77 -9.46
C ILE A 119 7.74 -12.70 -10.63
N VAL A 120 8.13 -12.05 -11.74
CA VAL A 120 7.31 -11.92 -12.94
C VAL A 120 7.01 -13.30 -13.55
N ALA A 121 8.00 -14.19 -13.61
CA ALA A 121 7.82 -15.56 -14.11
C ALA A 121 6.81 -16.33 -13.24
N PHE A 122 6.95 -16.25 -11.91
CA PHE A 122 6.03 -16.86 -10.96
C PHE A 122 4.60 -16.34 -11.13
N VAL A 123 4.42 -15.03 -11.18
CA VAL A 123 3.09 -14.41 -11.35
C VAL A 123 2.43 -14.84 -12.66
N ASN A 124 3.19 -14.88 -13.76
CA ASN A 124 2.66 -15.34 -15.05
C ASN A 124 2.21 -16.81 -15.01
N ALA A 125 2.96 -17.67 -14.33
CA ALA A 125 2.59 -19.07 -14.13
C ALA A 125 1.34 -19.22 -13.24
N LEU A 126 1.17 -18.33 -12.25
CA LEU A 126 0.05 -18.36 -11.30
C LEU A 126 -1.26 -17.80 -11.87
N LYS A 127 -1.20 -16.91 -12.88
CA LYS A 127 -2.34 -16.19 -13.47
C LYS A 127 -3.60 -17.04 -13.75
N PRO A 128 -3.53 -18.31 -14.19
CA PRO A 128 -4.74 -19.13 -14.38
C PRO A 128 -5.58 -19.31 -13.10
N SER A 129 -4.94 -19.33 -11.93
CA SER A 129 -5.53 -19.70 -10.63
C SER A 129 -6.05 -18.51 -9.80
N VAL A 130 -5.87 -17.29 -10.28
CA VAL A 130 -6.24 -16.06 -9.56
C VAL A 130 -6.84 -15.02 -10.51
N SER A 131 -7.57 -14.05 -9.96
CA SER A 131 -8.15 -12.91 -10.65
C SER A 131 -7.47 -11.58 -10.31
N GLY A 132 -6.38 -11.60 -9.55
CA GLY A 132 -5.60 -10.42 -9.21
C GLY A 132 -4.36 -10.73 -8.39
N ILE A 133 -3.41 -9.80 -8.39
CA ILE A 133 -2.13 -9.91 -7.68
C ILE A 133 -1.94 -8.68 -6.80
N ASN A 134 -1.65 -8.89 -5.52
CA ASN A 134 -1.19 -7.87 -4.60
C ASN A 134 0.30 -8.12 -4.29
N LEU A 135 1.19 -7.29 -4.83
CA LEU A 135 2.62 -7.30 -4.54
C LEU A 135 2.89 -6.62 -3.19
N GLU A 136 3.69 -7.28 -2.36
CA GLU A 136 3.83 -6.90 -0.95
C GLU A 136 5.25 -7.07 -0.40
N ASP A 137 5.75 -6.08 0.34
CA ASP A 137 7.01 -6.15 1.10
C ASP A 137 8.22 -6.64 0.27
N ILE A 138 8.36 -6.12 -0.96
CA ILE A 138 9.48 -6.39 -1.86
C ILE A 138 10.44 -5.20 -1.86
N SER A 139 11.74 -5.44 -1.79
CA SER A 139 12.75 -4.39 -1.83
C SER A 139 12.88 -3.75 -3.20
N GLN A 140 13.24 -2.47 -3.22
CA GLN A 140 13.61 -1.77 -4.45
C GLN A 140 15.03 -2.18 -4.91
N PRO A 141 15.32 -2.21 -6.22
CA PRO A 141 14.45 -1.80 -7.34
C PRO A 141 13.51 -2.90 -7.85
N ASP A 142 13.63 -4.14 -7.35
CA ASP A 142 12.88 -5.28 -7.88
C ASP A 142 11.36 -5.11 -7.77
N ALA A 143 10.88 -4.50 -6.68
CA ALA A 143 9.46 -4.21 -6.50
C ALA A 143 8.88 -3.35 -7.63
N PHE A 144 9.55 -2.25 -7.97
CA PHE A 144 9.12 -1.37 -9.07
C PHE A 144 9.22 -2.06 -10.43
N LEU A 145 10.32 -2.75 -10.71
CA LEU A 145 10.53 -3.43 -11.99
C LEU A 145 9.53 -4.57 -12.20
N ALA A 146 9.22 -5.35 -11.15
CA ALA A 146 8.19 -6.38 -11.18
C ALA A 146 6.82 -5.76 -11.42
N TRP A 147 6.44 -4.73 -10.64
CA TRP A 147 5.17 -4.03 -10.82
C TRP A 147 5.01 -3.49 -12.23
N GLN A 148 6.04 -2.82 -12.77
CA GLN A 148 6.03 -2.23 -14.11
C GLN A 148 5.87 -3.30 -15.19
N ALA A 149 6.63 -4.39 -15.10
CA ALA A 149 6.54 -5.50 -16.05
C ALA A 149 5.17 -6.20 -16.03
N LEU A 150 4.51 -6.20 -14.86
CA LEU A 150 3.22 -6.86 -14.66
C LEU A 150 2.01 -5.98 -15.00
N GLN A 151 2.19 -4.69 -15.33
CA GLN A 151 1.06 -3.80 -15.70
C GLN A 151 0.34 -4.19 -17.00
N ASN A 152 0.91 -5.09 -17.80
CA ASN A 152 0.40 -5.48 -19.11
C ASN A 152 -0.09 -6.94 -19.18
N ILE A 153 -0.36 -7.56 -18.04
CA ILE A 153 -0.98 -8.90 -17.99
C ILE A 153 -2.52 -8.79 -17.92
N ASP A 154 -3.21 -9.92 -18.16
CA ASP A 154 -4.68 -9.98 -18.26
C ASP A 154 -5.43 -9.97 -16.91
N ILE A 155 -4.74 -9.71 -15.80
CA ILE A 155 -5.31 -9.60 -14.46
C ILE A 155 -4.74 -8.36 -13.74
N PRO A 156 -5.52 -7.72 -12.86
CA PRO A 156 -5.09 -6.55 -12.14
C PRO A 156 -3.92 -6.86 -11.19
N VAL A 157 -2.91 -6.01 -11.23
CA VAL A 157 -1.76 -6.06 -10.32
C VAL A 157 -1.67 -4.76 -9.55
N PHE A 158 -1.59 -4.88 -8.23
CA PHE A 158 -1.49 -3.77 -7.29
C PHE A 158 -0.22 -3.94 -6.45
N HIS A 159 0.53 -2.88 -6.25
CA HIS A 159 1.60 -2.89 -5.24
C HIS A 159 1.18 -2.07 -4.03
N ASP A 160 0.86 -2.72 -2.92
CA ASP A 160 0.22 -2.06 -1.77
C ASP A 160 1.14 -1.05 -1.06
N ASP A 161 2.43 -1.36 -0.90
CA ASP A 161 3.40 -0.42 -0.29
C ASP A 161 3.65 0.84 -1.12
N MET A 162 3.36 0.78 -2.42
CA MET A 162 3.51 1.88 -3.36
C MET A 162 2.18 2.60 -3.59
N GLU A 163 1.22 1.92 -4.21
CA GLU A 163 -0.05 2.47 -4.65
C GLU A 163 -1.06 2.60 -3.50
N GLY A 164 -1.13 1.60 -2.62
CA GLY A 164 -2.02 1.62 -1.44
C GLY A 164 -1.63 2.72 -0.46
N THR A 165 -0.33 2.82 -0.16
CA THR A 165 0.22 3.92 0.63
C THR A 165 -0.07 5.28 0.00
N ALA A 166 0.11 5.43 -1.31
CA ALA A 166 -0.18 6.69 -1.99
C ALA A 166 -1.65 7.11 -1.86
N ILE A 167 -2.59 6.17 -2.04
CA ILE A 167 -4.03 6.44 -1.94
C ILE A 167 -4.41 6.92 -0.55
N VAL A 168 -3.96 6.23 0.51
CA VAL A 168 -4.30 6.63 1.89
C VAL A 168 -3.67 7.96 2.29
N LEU A 169 -2.41 8.21 1.90
CA LEU A 169 -1.73 9.48 2.15
C LEU A 169 -2.44 10.64 1.44
N MET A 170 -2.83 10.45 0.18
CA MET A 170 -3.51 11.48 -0.59
C MET A 170 -4.92 11.77 -0.05
N ALA A 171 -5.69 10.73 0.32
CA ALA A 171 -7.00 10.91 0.96
C ALA A 171 -6.89 11.69 2.28
N GLY A 172 -5.89 11.35 3.11
CA GLY A 172 -5.57 12.09 4.32
C GLY A 172 -5.19 13.54 4.02
N LEU A 173 -4.37 13.79 3.00
CA LEU A 173 -3.92 15.13 2.62
C LEU A 173 -5.07 16.01 2.10
N ILE A 174 -6.00 15.45 1.33
CA ILE A 174 -7.21 16.15 0.86
C ILE A 174 -8.08 16.57 2.05
N ASN A 175 -8.28 15.69 3.03
CA ASN A 175 -9.06 16.07 4.20
C ASN A 175 -8.30 17.05 5.11
N ALA A 176 -6.98 16.91 5.23
CA ALA A 176 -6.15 17.86 5.95
C ALA A 176 -6.19 19.25 5.31
N SER A 177 -6.16 19.35 3.97
CA SER A 177 -6.27 20.62 3.24
C SER A 177 -7.62 21.30 3.49
N ARG A 178 -8.72 20.53 3.47
CA ARG A 178 -10.06 20.99 3.85
C ARG A 178 -10.10 21.56 5.27
N VAL A 179 -9.45 20.88 6.23
CA VAL A 179 -9.41 21.32 7.64
C VAL A 179 -8.64 22.63 7.82
N VAL A 180 -7.50 22.79 7.12
CA VAL A 180 -6.69 24.03 7.22
C VAL A 180 -7.21 25.16 6.33
N GLY A 181 -8.21 24.90 5.47
CA GLY A 181 -8.80 25.89 4.58
C GLY A 181 -7.96 26.18 3.34
N LYS A 182 -7.17 25.21 2.85
CA LYS A 182 -6.30 25.34 1.67
C LYS A 182 -6.78 24.43 0.54
N THR A 183 -6.51 24.82 -0.69
CA THR A 183 -6.68 23.96 -1.88
C THR A 183 -5.39 23.20 -2.15
N ILE A 184 -5.47 21.89 -2.40
CA ILE A 184 -4.28 21.03 -2.54
C ILE A 184 -3.36 21.48 -3.68
N GLU A 185 -3.93 22.05 -4.75
CA GLU A 185 -3.23 22.61 -5.91
C GLU A 185 -2.40 23.86 -5.60
N LYS A 186 -2.51 24.42 -4.39
CA LYS A 186 -1.73 25.58 -3.94
C LYS A 186 -0.81 25.26 -2.77
N MET A 187 -0.84 24.02 -2.29
CA MET A 187 -0.05 23.62 -1.12
C MET A 187 1.36 23.24 -1.54
N LYS A 188 2.36 23.75 -0.82
CA LYS A 188 3.74 23.25 -0.88
C LYS A 188 3.87 22.00 -0.01
N VAL A 189 4.17 20.87 -0.63
CA VAL A 189 4.30 19.55 0.03
C VAL A 189 5.74 19.07 -0.04
N VAL A 190 6.31 18.71 1.11
CA VAL A 190 7.64 18.10 1.20
C VAL A 190 7.49 16.63 1.59
N PHE A 191 8.04 15.74 0.77
CA PHE A 191 8.01 14.30 0.99
C PHE A 191 9.41 13.78 1.36
N VAL A 192 9.55 13.28 2.59
CA VAL A 192 10.79 12.72 3.14
C VAL A 192 10.82 11.21 2.90
N GLY A 193 11.54 10.80 1.87
CA GLY A 193 11.66 9.41 1.43
C GLY A 193 11.50 9.26 -0.08
N SER A 194 12.37 8.45 -0.70
CA SER A 194 12.39 8.20 -2.15
C SER A 194 12.37 6.70 -2.50
N GLY A 195 11.70 5.91 -1.66
CA GLY A 195 11.42 4.48 -1.89
C GLY A 195 10.06 4.24 -2.56
N SER A 196 9.48 3.05 -2.37
CA SER A 196 8.18 2.66 -2.96
C SER A 196 7.07 3.68 -2.65
N ALA A 197 6.89 4.04 -1.38
CA ALA A 197 5.86 4.99 -0.97
C ALA A 197 6.02 6.37 -1.65
N GLY A 198 7.26 6.86 -1.77
CA GLY A 198 7.55 8.13 -2.44
C GLY A 198 7.25 8.07 -3.93
N LEU A 199 7.66 6.99 -4.61
CA LEU A 199 7.32 6.78 -6.02
C LEU A 199 5.81 6.70 -6.24
N GLY A 200 5.11 5.92 -5.42
CA GLY A 200 3.65 5.80 -5.53
C GLY A 200 2.94 7.12 -5.33
N PHE A 201 3.38 7.92 -4.35
CA PHE A 201 2.83 9.25 -4.11
C PHE A 201 3.10 10.20 -5.28
N ALA A 202 4.32 10.20 -5.84
CA ALA A 202 4.67 11.02 -7.01
C ALA A 202 3.81 10.66 -8.24
N LEU A 203 3.65 9.36 -8.52
CA LEU A 203 2.82 8.87 -9.62
C LEU A 203 1.35 9.25 -9.42
N LEU A 204 0.81 9.06 -8.21
CA LEU A 204 -0.58 9.41 -7.93
C LEU A 204 -0.82 10.92 -7.95
N TRP A 205 0.13 11.72 -7.45
CA TRP A 205 0.10 13.18 -7.56
C TRP A 205 -0.03 13.63 -9.02
N SER A 206 0.78 13.03 -9.90
CA SER A 206 0.73 13.27 -11.34
C SER A 206 -0.57 12.76 -11.98
N ASP A 207 -1.03 11.54 -11.65
CA ASP A 207 -2.30 10.96 -12.12
C ASP A 207 -3.51 11.84 -11.76
N MET A 208 -3.42 12.60 -10.65
CA MET A 208 -4.43 13.55 -10.20
C MET A 208 -4.32 14.93 -10.88
N ASN A 209 -3.34 15.15 -11.75
CA ASN A 209 -3.02 16.42 -12.40
C ASN A 209 -2.72 17.56 -11.41
N LEU A 210 -2.08 17.22 -10.28
CA LEU A 210 -1.62 18.22 -9.33
C LEU A 210 -0.30 18.85 -9.82
N PRO A 211 -0.05 20.14 -9.54
CA PRO A 211 1.12 20.83 -10.06
C PRO A 211 2.42 20.21 -9.51
N THR A 212 3.36 19.85 -10.38
CA THR A 212 4.62 19.23 -9.95
C THR A 212 5.54 20.23 -9.25
N GLU A 213 5.35 21.53 -9.51
CA GLU A 213 6.02 22.64 -8.83
C GLU A 213 5.75 22.70 -7.32
N ASN A 214 4.69 22.04 -6.87
CA ASN A 214 4.22 22.09 -5.49
C ASN A 214 4.71 20.92 -4.62
N ILE A 215 5.41 19.94 -5.19
CA ILE A 215 5.87 18.76 -4.46
C ILE A 215 7.38 18.58 -4.57
N ILE A 216 8.04 18.47 -3.42
CA ILE A 216 9.49 18.29 -3.30
C ILE A 216 9.77 16.96 -2.61
N PHE A 217 10.54 16.08 -3.25
CA PHE A 217 11.02 14.85 -2.61
C PHE A 217 12.45 15.01 -2.14
N ILE A 218 12.76 14.44 -0.97
CA ILE A 218 14.09 14.52 -0.37
C ILE A 218 14.50 13.19 0.24
N ASP A 219 15.79 12.83 0.08
CA ASP A 219 16.42 11.71 0.77
C ASP A 219 17.61 12.15 1.62
N ARG A 220 18.31 11.18 2.19
CA ARG A 220 19.47 11.41 3.08
C ARG A 220 20.61 12.21 2.44
N LYS A 221 20.67 12.30 1.10
CA LYS A 221 21.70 13.05 0.37
C LYS A 221 21.17 14.37 -0.21
N GLY A 222 19.93 14.75 0.12
CA GLY A 222 19.31 16.00 -0.32
C GLY A 222 18.15 15.78 -1.28
N VAL A 223 17.72 16.87 -1.92
CA VAL A 223 16.56 16.87 -2.83
C VAL A 223 16.76 15.87 -3.97
N ILE A 224 15.68 15.23 -4.39
CA ILE A 224 15.67 14.29 -5.51
C ILE A 224 15.59 15.10 -6.81
N SER A 225 16.72 15.22 -7.52
CA SER A 225 16.78 15.86 -8.83
C SER A 225 17.67 15.07 -9.80
N LEU A 226 17.48 15.29 -11.09
CA LEU A 226 18.32 14.70 -12.14
C LEU A 226 19.74 15.31 -12.20
N ASP A 227 20.04 16.36 -11.43
CA ASP A 227 21.40 16.90 -11.35
C ASP A 227 22.34 15.96 -10.58
N ARG A 228 21.78 15.16 -9.66
CA ARG A 228 22.49 14.14 -8.90
C ARG A 228 22.70 12.88 -9.75
N SER A 229 23.97 12.49 -9.95
CA SER A 229 24.31 11.27 -10.70
C SER A 229 23.69 10.00 -10.11
N ASP A 230 23.68 9.88 -8.78
CA ASP A 230 23.11 8.72 -8.08
C ASP A 230 21.59 8.58 -8.24
N ILE A 231 20.91 9.65 -8.64
CA ILE A 231 19.48 9.66 -8.97
C ILE A 231 19.26 9.28 -10.43
N ARG A 232 20.05 9.83 -11.36
CA ARG A 232 19.96 9.49 -12.80
C ARG A 232 20.16 8.00 -13.08
N GLU A 233 21.06 7.36 -12.34
CA GLU A 233 21.37 5.94 -12.47
C GLU A 233 20.36 5.02 -11.74
N ASN A 234 19.47 5.59 -10.90
CA ASN A 234 18.49 4.82 -10.14
C ASN A 234 17.11 4.83 -10.83
N PRO A 235 16.57 3.66 -11.24
CA PRO A 235 15.32 3.60 -12.03
C PRO A 235 14.09 4.07 -11.25
N VAL A 236 14.10 4.00 -9.92
CA VAL A 236 12.97 4.45 -9.07
C VAL A 236 13.06 5.95 -8.83
N LYS A 237 14.23 6.43 -8.40
CA LYS A 237 14.39 7.84 -8.02
C LYS A 237 14.40 8.79 -9.21
N SER A 238 14.88 8.35 -10.38
CA SER A 238 14.78 9.12 -11.61
C SER A 238 13.33 9.38 -12.03
N GLN A 239 12.41 8.42 -11.80
CA GLN A 239 10.98 8.61 -12.03
C GLN A 239 10.41 9.68 -11.07
N ILE A 240 10.77 9.62 -9.78
CA ILE A 240 10.38 10.64 -8.80
C ILE A 240 10.89 12.03 -9.24
N ALA A 241 12.16 12.12 -9.64
CA ALA A 241 12.77 13.39 -10.05
C ALA A 241 12.04 14.05 -11.23
N ASN A 242 11.47 13.27 -12.15
CA ASN A 242 10.68 13.78 -13.28
C ASN A 242 9.30 14.30 -12.88
N LEU A 243 8.80 13.92 -11.69
CA LEU A 243 7.45 14.20 -11.20
C LEU A 243 7.45 15.17 -10.01
N SER A 244 8.57 15.81 -9.74
CA SER A 244 8.73 16.73 -8.62
C SER A 244 9.55 17.93 -9.02
N SER A 245 9.28 19.06 -8.40
CA SER A 245 10.15 20.23 -8.45
C SER A 245 10.94 20.33 -7.15
N GLY A 246 12.01 21.09 -7.15
CA GLY A 246 12.72 21.39 -5.92
C GLY A 246 14.16 21.78 -6.19
N GLN A 247 14.52 22.96 -5.70
CA GLN A 247 15.91 23.35 -5.53
C GLN A 247 16.20 23.41 -4.04
N GLY A 248 17.43 23.07 -3.66
CA GLY A 248 17.85 22.98 -2.26
C GLY A 248 18.63 21.69 -1.98
N HIS A 249 19.37 21.71 -0.89
CA HIS A 249 20.27 20.62 -0.50
C HIS A 249 19.81 19.90 0.76
N THR A 250 19.08 20.59 1.65
CA THR A 250 18.72 20.05 2.97
C THR A 250 17.23 20.09 3.24
N LEU A 251 16.77 19.23 4.16
CA LEU A 251 15.38 19.24 4.61
C LEU A 251 15.02 20.59 5.24
N ASP A 252 15.98 21.17 5.98
CA ASP A 252 15.91 22.46 6.63
C ASP A 252 15.63 23.64 5.68
N GLU A 253 16.06 23.55 4.42
CA GLU A 253 15.82 24.56 3.38
C GLU A 253 14.43 24.39 2.75
N VAL A 254 14.07 23.15 2.40
CA VAL A 254 12.86 22.91 1.59
C VAL A 254 11.57 22.97 2.40
N VAL A 255 11.61 22.74 3.72
CA VAL A 255 10.43 22.80 4.61
C VAL A 255 10.01 24.22 4.97
N ASP A 256 10.84 25.22 4.70
CA ASP A 256 10.48 26.62 4.95
C ASP A 256 9.22 27.01 4.17
N GLY A 257 8.19 27.46 4.89
CA GLY A 257 6.88 27.76 4.33
C GLY A 257 6.13 26.58 3.72
N ALA A 258 6.53 25.33 3.97
CA ALA A 258 5.79 24.16 3.50
C ALA A 258 4.46 24.02 4.26
N ASP A 259 3.38 23.67 3.54
CA ASP A 259 2.06 23.45 4.13
C ASP A 259 1.95 22.04 4.73
N ALA A 260 2.60 21.07 4.09
CA ALA A 260 2.61 19.69 4.54
C ALA A 260 4.00 19.06 4.44
N ILE A 261 4.35 18.24 5.43
CA ILE A 261 5.48 17.33 5.38
C ILE A 261 4.99 15.90 5.57
N ILE A 262 5.41 15.01 4.67
CA ILE A 262 5.04 13.60 4.66
C ILE A 262 6.31 12.75 4.75
N GLY A 263 6.46 11.98 5.81
CA GLY A 263 7.58 11.06 6.04
C GLY A 263 7.18 9.62 5.78
N ALA A 264 7.94 8.96 4.90
CA ALA A 264 7.95 7.50 4.72
C ALA A 264 9.40 7.02 4.58
N SER A 265 10.19 7.23 5.64
CA SER A 265 11.64 7.00 5.66
C SER A 265 12.13 6.23 6.89
N SER A 266 12.62 6.94 7.92
CA SER A 266 13.25 6.38 9.10
C SER A 266 12.97 7.23 10.34
N PRO A 267 13.00 6.63 11.54
CA PRO A 267 12.86 7.35 12.81
C PRO A 267 13.82 8.55 12.91
N GLY A 268 13.32 9.69 13.39
CA GLY A 268 14.10 10.92 13.57
C GLY A 268 14.37 11.73 12.29
N ALA A 269 13.86 11.31 11.13
CA ALA A 269 14.06 12.05 9.88
C ALA A 269 13.36 13.42 9.87
N ILE A 270 12.26 13.56 10.62
CA ILE A 270 11.56 14.83 10.84
C ILE A 270 11.85 15.28 12.27
N ARG A 271 12.31 16.52 12.43
CA ARG A 271 12.72 17.10 13.71
C ARG A 271 11.87 18.32 14.04
N LEU A 272 11.88 18.72 15.31
CA LEU A 272 11.04 19.81 15.81
C LEU A 272 11.33 21.13 15.09
N GLU A 273 12.60 21.38 14.77
CA GLU A 273 13.06 22.55 14.00
C GLU A 273 12.49 22.62 12.59
N HIS A 274 12.22 21.48 11.94
CA HIS A 274 11.61 21.46 10.62
C HIS A 274 10.17 21.98 10.68
N ILE A 275 9.40 21.55 11.69
CA ILE A 275 7.99 21.92 11.86
C ILE A 275 7.85 23.42 12.18
N LYS A 276 8.77 23.98 12.97
CA LYS A 276 8.76 25.41 13.32
C LYS A 276 8.95 26.36 12.14
N LYS A 277 9.51 25.88 11.02
CA LYS A 277 9.71 26.65 9.79
C LYS A 277 8.55 26.53 8.79
N MET A 278 7.59 25.64 9.06
CA MET A 278 6.47 25.39 8.16
C MET A 278 5.47 26.56 8.16
N ALA A 279 4.58 26.56 7.17
CA ALA A 279 3.51 27.55 7.05
C ALA A 279 2.49 27.48 8.20
N ASP A 280 1.59 28.47 8.29
CA ASP A 280 0.48 28.42 9.25
C ASP A 280 -0.35 27.14 9.10
N LYS A 281 -0.74 26.58 10.25
CA LYS A 281 -1.38 25.28 10.42
C LYS A 281 -0.63 24.12 9.72
N PRO A 282 0.60 23.78 10.14
CA PRO A 282 1.38 22.72 9.52
C PRO A 282 0.69 21.35 9.57
N ILE A 283 0.75 20.62 8.45
CA ILE A 283 0.29 19.23 8.35
C ILE A 283 1.51 18.31 8.40
N VAL A 284 1.56 17.38 9.35
CA VAL A 284 2.70 16.47 9.57
C VAL A 284 2.23 15.03 9.53
N PHE A 285 2.56 14.32 8.45
CA PHE A 285 2.33 12.87 8.34
C PHE A 285 3.65 12.15 8.56
N ALA A 286 3.75 11.35 9.62
CA ALA A 286 4.93 10.55 9.96
C ALA A 286 4.55 9.06 9.96
N VAL A 287 4.59 8.42 8.79
CA VAL A 287 3.95 7.11 8.58
C VAL A 287 4.91 5.91 8.65
N SER A 288 6.17 6.12 9.02
CA SER A 288 7.10 5.01 9.25
C SER A 288 6.62 4.07 10.38
N ASN A 289 6.81 2.77 10.17
CA ASN A 289 6.49 1.72 11.15
C ASN A 289 7.75 0.92 11.51
N PRO A 290 7.89 0.44 12.76
CA PRO A 290 6.98 0.63 13.90
C PRO A 290 7.17 1.96 14.65
N VAL A 291 8.25 2.70 14.36
CA VAL A 291 8.57 3.99 14.97
C VAL A 291 8.44 5.08 13.90
N PRO A 292 7.61 6.11 14.11
CA PRO A 292 7.42 7.19 13.14
C PRO A 292 8.66 8.08 13.05
N GLU A 293 8.73 8.90 11.99
CA GLU A 293 9.77 9.92 11.81
C GLU A 293 9.83 10.90 12.98
N ILE A 294 8.66 11.29 13.49
CA ILE A 294 8.46 12.11 14.68
C ILE A 294 7.17 11.64 15.37
N TYR A 295 7.18 11.60 16.70
CA TYR A 295 5.97 11.27 17.45
C TYR A 295 4.95 12.41 17.40
N PRO A 296 3.63 12.12 17.32
CA PRO A 296 2.59 13.14 17.25
C PRO A 296 2.68 14.19 18.36
N GLU A 297 3.00 13.77 19.59
CA GLU A 297 3.10 14.69 20.72
C GLU A 297 4.21 15.72 20.52
N ASP A 298 5.35 15.31 19.97
CA ASP A 298 6.49 16.20 19.72
C ASP A 298 6.26 17.09 18.50
N ALA A 299 5.57 16.57 17.48
CA ALA A 299 5.12 17.38 16.35
C ALA A 299 4.13 18.48 16.78
N ILE A 300 3.15 18.15 17.63
CA ILE A 300 2.19 19.11 18.20
C ILE A 300 2.91 20.17 19.05
N LYS A 301 3.85 19.76 19.92
CA LYS A 301 4.69 20.71 20.69
C LYS A 301 5.50 21.65 19.80
N ALA A 302 5.89 21.20 18.62
CA ALA A 302 6.63 22.00 17.64
C ALA A 302 5.73 22.92 16.78
N GLY A 303 4.40 22.83 16.92
CA GLY A 303 3.43 23.68 16.21
C GLY A 303 2.62 22.98 15.13
N ALA A 304 2.72 21.66 14.97
CA ALA A 304 1.88 20.94 14.00
C ALA A 304 0.40 21.08 14.36
N TYR A 305 -0.42 21.44 13.37
CA TYR A 305 -1.87 21.57 13.55
C TYR A 305 -2.60 20.26 13.29
N ILE A 306 -2.09 19.46 12.34
CA ILE A 306 -2.59 18.11 12.05
C ILE A 306 -1.41 17.16 12.08
N THR A 307 -1.56 16.07 12.83
CA THR A 307 -0.60 14.95 12.84
C THR A 307 -1.27 13.67 12.40
N ALA A 308 -0.57 12.84 11.65
CA ALA A 308 -1.02 11.50 11.27
C ALA A 308 0.15 10.52 11.27
N THR A 309 -0.12 9.24 11.56
CA THR A 309 0.90 8.18 11.59
C THR A 309 0.38 6.88 10.97
N GLY A 310 1.25 5.90 10.77
CA GLY A 310 0.83 4.55 10.35
C GLY A 310 0.26 3.69 11.49
N ARG A 311 0.34 4.16 12.74
CA ARG A 311 0.02 3.37 13.94
C ARG A 311 -1.41 3.58 14.42
N SER A 312 -2.00 2.51 14.94
CA SER A 312 -3.40 2.48 15.40
C SER A 312 -3.62 3.06 16.79
N ASP A 313 -2.56 3.29 17.57
CA ASP A 313 -2.64 3.88 18.90
C ASP A 313 -2.66 5.41 18.90
N PHE A 314 -2.58 6.04 17.72
CA PHE A 314 -2.72 7.49 17.54
C PHE A 314 -3.96 7.85 16.70
N SER A 315 -4.38 9.12 16.81
CA SER A 315 -5.38 9.68 15.92
C SER A 315 -4.84 9.76 14.48
N ASN A 316 -5.73 9.76 13.49
CA ASN A 316 -5.38 9.80 12.06
C ASN A 316 -4.40 8.69 11.65
N GLN A 317 -4.83 7.43 11.77
CA GLN A 317 -4.06 6.30 11.27
C GLN A 317 -4.15 6.24 9.73
N LEU A 318 -3.06 6.58 9.04
CA LEU A 318 -2.92 6.43 7.60
C LEU A 318 -2.36 5.03 7.30
N ASN A 319 -3.25 4.05 7.15
CA ASN A 319 -2.90 2.66 6.88
C ASN A 319 -3.56 2.17 5.59
N ASN A 320 -2.79 1.49 4.76
CA ASN A 320 -3.23 0.95 3.47
C ASN A 320 -4.32 -0.15 3.59
N SER A 321 -4.56 -0.70 4.78
CA SER A 321 -5.72 -1.56 5.08
C SER A 321 -7.08 -0.89 4.83
N LEU A 322 -7.14 0.45 4.78
CA LEU A 322 -8.32 1.19 4.37
C LEU A 322 -8.55 1.18 2.84
N VAL A 323 -7.58 0.70 2.07
CA VAL A 323 -7.55 0.78 0.61
C VAL A 323 -7.67 -0.60 -0.02
N PHE A 324 -6.67 -1.47 0.18
CA PHE A 324 -6.55 -2.70 -0.60
C PHE A 324 -7.77 -3.62 -0.56
N PRO A 325 -8.51 -3.80 0.56
CA PRO A 325 -9.64 -4.73 0.57
C PRO A 325 -10.78 -4.24 -0.34
N SER A 326 -11.17 -2.98 -0.18
CA SER A 326 -12.29 -2.37 -0.92
C SER A 326 -11.93 -2.12 -2.39
N LEU A 327 -10.67 -1.72 -2.66
CA LEU A 327 -10.18 -1.54 -4.03
C LEU A 327 -10.26 -2.85 -4.82
N PHE A 328 -9.76 -3.96 -4.25
CA PHE A 328 -9.88 -5.26 -4.90
C PHE A 328 -11.33 -5.74 -4.99
N ARG A 329 -12.16 -5.51 -3.96
CA ARG A 329 -13.59 -5.85 -4.05
C ARG A 329 -14.24 -5.17 -5.25
N GLY A 330 -14.03 -3.87 -5.43
CA GLY A 330 -14.55 -3.14 -6.60
C GLY A 330 -13.97 -3.68 -7.92
N THR A 331 -12.65 -3.87 -7.97
CA THR A 331 -11.93 -4.39 -9.15
C THR A 331 -12.47 -5.75 -9.60
N LEU A 332 -12.65 -6.68 -8.66
CA LEU A 332 -13.14 -8.04 -8.93
C LEU A 332 -14.62 -8.04 -9.33
N SER A 333 -15.45 -7.22 -8.67
CA SER A 333 -16.86 -7.08 -9.04
C SER A 333 -17.05 -6.54 -10.45
N ALA A 334 -16.17 -5.62 -10.87
CA ALA A 334 -16.16 -5.08 -12.23
C ALA A 334 -15.49 -6.00 -13.26
N ARG A 335 -14.87 -7.12 -12.83
CA ARG A 335 -13.98 -7.96 -13.66
C ARG A 335 -12.92 -7.13 -14.40
N ALA A 336 -12.42 -6.08 -13.75
CA ALA A 336 -11.43 -5.20 -14.33
C ALA A 336 -10.11 -5.95 -14.52
N ASN A 337 -9.49 -5.80 -15.70
CA ASN A 337 -8.21 -6.42 -16.02
C ASN A 337 -7.00 -5.62 -15.49
N LYS A 338 -7.21 -4.37 -15.05
CA LYS A 338 -6.19 -3.47 -14.51
C LYS A 338 -6.79 -2.57 -13.43
N ILE A 339 -5.95 -2.11 -12.51
CA ILE A 339 -6.27 -1.01 -11.60
C ILE A 339 -5.73 0.27 -12.23
N THR A 340 -6.62 1.11 -12.75
CA THR A 340 -6.23 2.28 -13.54
C THR A 340 -5.96 3.51 -12.67
N ALA A 341 -5.29 4.52 -13.24
CA ALA A 341 -5.14 5.85 -12.61
C ALA A 341 -6.49 6.43 -12.16
N SER A 342 -7.53 6.31 -12.99
CA SER A 342 -8.88 6.76 -12.64
C SER A 342 -9.46 5.98 -11.45
N MET A 343 -9.26 4.66 -11.38
CA MET A 343 -9.73 3.88 -10.23
C MET A 343 -9.01 4.29 -8.94
N LYS A 344 -7.70 4.56 -9.00
CA LYS A 344 -6.93 5.06 -7.84
C LYS A 344 -7.42 6.44 -7.40
N LYS A 345 -7.70 7.34 -8.34
CA LYS A 345 -8.27 8.67 -8.07
C LYS A 345 -9.65 8.58 -7.40
N GLU A 346 -10.53 7.72 -7.90
CA GLU A 346 -11.83 7.49 -7.27
C GLU A 346 -11.69 6.87 -5.87
N ALA A 347 -10.74 5.95 -5.67
CA ALA A 347 -10.46 5.38 -4.34
C ALA A 347 -9.99 6.45 -3.34
N VAL A 348 -9.17 7.40 -3.77
CA VAL A 348 -8.75 8.56 -2.96
C VAL A 348 -9.96 9.38 -2.51
N TYR A 349 -10.84 9.78 -3.43
CA TYR A 349 -11.99 10.62 -3.10
C TYR A 349 -13.02 9.85 -2.26
N ALA A 350 -13.30 8.59 -2.60
CA ALA A 350 -14.20 7.74 -1.81
C ALA A 350 -13.73 7.63 -0.35
N LEU A 351 -12.43 7.41 -0.13
CA LEU A 351 -11.85 7.31 1.20
C LEU A 351 -11.88 8.66 1.94
N ALA A 352 -11.57 9.76 1.27
CA ALA A 352 -11.64 11.10 1.87
C ALA A 352 -13.07 11.48 2.24
N ASP A 353 -14.04 11.23 1.37
CA ASP A 353 -15.43 11.67 1.53
C ASP A 353 -16.24 10.81 2.50
N GLU A 354 -15.69 9.68 2.97
CA GLU A 354 -16.24 8.94 4.10
C GLU A 354 -16.19 9.79 5.39
N VAL A 355 -15.22 10.69 5.51
CA VAL A 355 -15.15 11.66 6.60
C VAL A 355 -15.95 12.92 6.25
N LYS A 356 -17.27 12.89 6.52
CA LYS A 356 -18.18 14.00 6.18
C LYS A 356 -17.82 15.36 6.79
N LYS A 357 -17.17 15.36 7.97
CA LYS A 357 -16.75 16.57 8.69
C LYS A 357 -15.33 16.37 9.22
N PRO A 358 -14.30 16.53 8.38
CA PRO A 358 -12.93 16.31 8.79
C PRO A 358 -12.53 17.35 9.84
N ARG A 359 -11.71 16.92 10.81
CA ARG A 359 -11.18 17.73 11.91
C ARG A 359 -9.70 17.40 12.12
N PRO A 360 -8.94 18.21 12.87
CA PRO A 360 -7.52 17.95 13.10
C PRO A 360 -7.22 16.54 13.66
N ASP A 361 -8.12 15.97 14.45
CA ASP A 361 -8.03 14.64 15.05
C ASP A 361 -8.72 13.51 14.26
N ARG A 362 -9.36 13.86 13.12
CA ARG A 362 -10.11 12.91 12.28
C ARG A 362 -10.13 13.37 10.81
N ILE A 363 -9.06 13.05 10.08
CA ILE A 363 -8.94 13.29 8.62
C ILE A 363 -9.14 12.03 7.78
N ILE A 364 -9.23 10.86 8.41
CA ILE A 364 -9.35 9.55 7.76
C ILE A 364 -10.40 8.72 8.51
N PRO A 365 -11.18 7.82 7.85
CA PRO A 365 -12.06 6.91 8.56
C PRO A 365 -11.27 5.90 9.41
N ARG A 366 -11.99 5.23 10.33
CA ARG A 366 -11.42 4.22 11.21
C ARG A 366 -11.67 2.82 10.69
#